data_AF-A0A964WTH4-F1
#
_entry.id   AF-A0A964WTH4-F1
#
_cell.length_a   1.000
_cell.length_b   1.000
_cell.length_c   1.000
_cell.angle_alpha   90.00
_cell.angle_beta   90.00
_cell.angle_gamma   90.00
#
_symmetry.space_group_name_H-M   'P 1'
#
loop_
_entity.id
_entity.type
_entity.pdbx_description
1 polymer ?
#
loop_
_entity_poly.entity_id
_entity_poly.type
_entity_poly.pdbx_seq_one_letter_code
_entity_poly.pdbx_strand_id
1 'polypeptide(L)'
;MDVKAEMRRPVPMALAALAVIGWLLVIYLFVANASSEGELRDRLSAAETARDQSAAQLRSQTQASGDLQQIQTRIASAQDQIGRLTQQRDALQAELGTLQPRLQSAQQELEQRTAQVQDLQKQAETAGQQLTAAQNETKAIQDSLAARTAELAAVGERLEAARRQEAETRESVSKLSDEASGLSRQVAEAEQRAQQAREAEAAAQANADQTREALASLTRQRAEIEKSINDMTARRQQMQSEVAKAEDQYRSLQQRENETRQSVGRLSEQAAALSKQVTEAERKLEEARKAEAAARSEAETLRRNVDQLAQRQTELKQAVGELAQQREQLTADVAEATKQRDTVQAQLTGIAGTLAQRSDELAELERRIQAAQGRGPAAADQPIQPGPYSAGPARVLFQTGGTFRMTDSSGNRTVEGRYAFDGGHLNLFDASGATGSATFPMTCDIQKTEDGFRLAPVGGTCQEFRDVTFRPGW
;
A
#
# COMPACT_ATOMS: atom_id res chain seq x y z
N MET A 1 128.05 242.28 -106.61
CA MET A 1 128.76 242.94 -105.48
C MET A 1 129.83 241.98 -105.02
N ASP A 2 131.09 242.43 -105.03
CA ASP A 2 131.79 243.01 -103.86
C ASP A 2 131.95 241.95 -102.74
N VAL A 3 133.16 241.42 -102.41
CA VAL A 3 134.56 241.88 -102.73
C VAL A 3 135.47 240.78 -103.40
N LYS A 4 136.81 240.74 -103.18
CA LYS A 4 137.89 240.40 -104.17
C LYS A 4 139.15 239.78 -103.48
N ALA A 5 140.13 239.04 -104.07
CA ALA A 5 140.32 238.36 -105.39
C ALA A 5 141.68 237.55 -105.51
N GLU A 6 141.90 236.85 -106.65
CA GLU A 6 143.16 236.51 -107.42
C GLU A 6 144.26 235.41 -107.12
N MET A 7 144.20 234.30 -107.92
CA MET A 7 145.19 233.54 -108.78
C MET A 7 146.59 232.90 -108.41
N ARG A 8 146.76 231.64 -108.90
CA ARG A 8 147.88 230.93 -109.65
C ARG A 8 149.34 230.69 -109.11
N ARG A 9 149.75 229.38 -109.10
CA ARG A 9 151.04 228.72 -109.57
C ARG A 9 152.44 229.14 -108.99
N PRO A 10 153.55 228.33 -109.07
CA PRO A 10 153.73 226.89 -108.72
C PRO A 10 155.15 226.43 -108.17
N VAL A 11 155.33 225.13 -107.81
CA VAL A 11 156.59 224.29 -107.67
C VAL A 11 157.52 224.44 -106.38
N PRO A 12 158.59 223.61 -106.09
CA PRO A 12 158.58 222.57 -105.03
C PRO A 12 159.79 222.51 -104.00
N MET A 13 159.78 221.49 -103.10
CA MET A 13 160.92 220.75 -102.46
C MET A 13 162.14 221.47 -101.79
N ALA A 14 162.32 221.32 -100.45
CA ALA A 14 163.61 221.17 -99.67
C ALA A 14 163.36 221.35 -98.14
N LEU A 15 163.69 220.39 -97.24
CA LEU A 15 164.91 220.27 -96.39
C LEU A 15 165.30 221.57 -95.64
N ALA A 16 165.22 221.77 -94.30
CA ALA A 16 165.60 221.01 -93.08
C ALA A 16 166.79 221.67 -92.34
N ALA A 17 166.73 221.90 -91.00
CA ALA A 17 167.86 221.81 -90.04
C ALA A 17 167.66 222.40 -88.61
N LEU A 18 166.99 223.56 -88.41
CA LEU A 18 167.22 224.39 -87.19
C LEU A 18 166.08 224.47 -86.15
N ALA A 19 165.19 223.47 -86.08
CA ALA A 19 164.10 223.42 -85.09
C ALA A 19 164.52 223.00 -83.66
N VAL A 20 165.81 222.66 -83.43
CA VAL A 20 166.24 221.88 -82.24
C VAL A 20 166.71 222.74 -81.06
N ILE A 21 167.30 223.93 -81.29
CA ILE A 21 168.02 224.66 -80.22
C ILE A 21 167.07 225.56 -79.39
N GLY A 22 166.03 226.13 -80.00
CA GLY A 22 165.10 227.05 -79.33
C GLY A 22 164.26 226.41 -78.22
N TRP A 23 164.03 225.09 -78.27
CA TRP A 23 163.30 224.36 -77.23
C TRP A 23 164.16 223.92 -76.05
N LEU A 24 165.49 223.80 -76.21
CA LEU A 24 166.38 223.27 -75.17
C LEU A 24 166.62 224.25 -74.00
N LEU A 25 166.55 225.56 -74.23
CA LEU A 25 166.86 226.56 -73.19
C LEU A 25 165.66 226.91 -72.29
N VAL A 26 164.43 226.84 -72.82
CA VAL A 26 163.20 227.05 -72.02
C VAL A 26 162.90 225.84 -71.13
N ILE A 27 163.20 224.62 -71.60
CA ILE A 27 163.09 223.39 -70.79
C ILE A 27 164.08 223.43 -69.60
N TYR A 28 165.27 224.00 -69.77
CA TYR A 28 166.29 224.02 -68.72
C TYR A 28 165.95 224.94 -67.52
N LEU A 29 165.44 226.15 -67.75
CA LEU A 29 165.24 227.13 -66.67
C LEU A 29 163.93 226.99 -65.90
N PHE A 30 162.88 226.40 -66.49
CA PHE A 30 161.70 225.99 -65.70
C PHE A 30 162.02 224.80 -64.77
N VAL A 31 163.02 223.99 -65.12
CA VAL A 31 163.52 222.87 -64.30
C VAL A 31 164.44 223.34 -63.17
N ALA A 32 165.04 224.54 -63.26
CA ALA A 32 166.04 225.02 -62.30
C ALA A 32 165.48 225.70 -61.04
N ASN A 33 164.17 225.92 -60.92
CA ASN A 33 163.54 226.54 -59.73
C ASN A 33 162.30 225.77 -59.21
N ALA A 34 162.14 224.51 -59.61
CA ALA A 34 160.95 223.68 -59.37
C ALA A 34 161.24 222.45 -58.48
N SER A 35 161.93 222.64 -57.35
CA SER A 35 162.51 221.53 -56.57
C SER A 35 162.38 221.63 -55.04
N SER A 36 161.21 222.01 -54.51
CA SER A 36 160.94 221.97 -53.06
C SER A 36 159.48 221.64 -52.62
N GLU A 37 158.71 220.88 -53.42
CA GLU A 37 157.34 220.44 -53.02
C GLU A 37 157.09 218.91 -53.08
N GLY A 38 158.03 218.09 -53.55
CA GLY A 38 157.78 216.66 -53.82
C GLY A 38 157.66 215.74 -52.59
N GLU A 39 158.47 215.96 -51.55
CA GLU A 39 158.75 214.92 -50.53
C GLU A 39 157.61 214.66 -49.52
N LEU A 40 156.68 215.60 -49.36
CA LEU A 40 155.59 215.48 -48.39
C LEU A 40 154.44 214.58 -48.85
N ARG A 41 154.32 214.30 -50.17
CA ARG A 41 153.18 213.56 -50.74
C ARG A 41 153.31 212.05 -50.59
N ASP A 42 154.51 211.50 -50.75
CA ASP A 42 154.77 210.06 -50.71
C ASP A 42 154.63 209.46 -49.29
N ARG A 43 154.81 210.26 -48.23
CA ARG A 43 154.59 209.79 -46.86
C ARG A 43 153.11 209.58 -46.52
N LEU A 44 152.18 210.20 -47.26
CA LEU A 44 150.75 210.07 -46.99
C LEU A 44 150.17 208.76 -47.55
N SER A 45 150.56 208.36 -48.77
CA SER A 45 150.07 207.12 -49.41
C SER A 45 150.56 205.85 -48.71
N ALA A 46 151.78 205.88 -48.15
CA ALA A 46 152.31 204.80 -47.33
C ALA A 46 151.48 204.56 -46.05
N ALA A 47 150.98 205.63 -45.41
CA ALA A 47 150.18 205.54 -44.20
C ALA A 47 148.77 204.93 -44.46
N GLU A 48 148.18 205.22 -45.62
CA GLU A 48 146.85 204.73 -45.98
C GLU A 48 146.85 203.21 -46.27
N THR A 49 147.89 202.72 -46.94
CA THR A 49 148.07 201.29 -47.26
C THR A 49 148.17 200.40 -46.01
N ALA A 50 148.79 200.88 -44.93
CA ALA A 50 148.92 200.14 -43.67
C ALA A 50 147.57 199.95 -42.94
N ARG A 51 146.63 200.88 -43.12
CA ARG A 51 145.31 200.81 -42.49
C ARG A 51 144.45 199.69 -43.09
N ASP A 52 144.46 199.55 -44.42
CA ASP A 52 143.63 198.54 -45.11
C ASP A 52 144.06 197.10 -44.81
N GLN A 53 145.37 196.86 -44.65
CA GLN A 53 145.88 195.55 -44.19
C GLN A 53 145.33 195.17 -42.81
N SER A 54 145.25 196.14 -41.89
CA SER A 54 144.71 195.94 -40.54
C SER A 54 143.21 195.58 -40.56
N ALA A 55 142.43 196.20 -41.46
CA ALA A 55 141.01 195.92 -41.63
C ALA A 55 140.72 194.52 -42.21
N ALA A 56 141.58 194.01 -43.10
CA ALA A 56 141.46 192.65 -43.64
C ALA A 56 141.70 191.58 -42.56
N GLN A 57 142.64 191.81 -41.65
CA GLN A 57 143.04 190.86 -40.61
C GLN A 57 141.89 190.61 -39.59
N LEU A 58 141.11 191.64 -39.24
CA LEU A 58 139.93 191.51 -38.36
C LEU A 58 138.81 190.64 -38.98
N ARG A 59 138.59 190.72 -40.30
CA ARG A 59 137.57 189.88 -40.97
C ARG A 59 137.93 188.40 -40.90
N SER A 60 139.21 188.08 -41.09
CA SER A 60 139.74 186.71 -40.96
C SER A 60 139.48 186.14 -39.55
N GLN A 61 139.76 186.90 -38.48
CA GLN A 61 139.42 186.49 -37.11
C GLN A 61 137.91 186.26 -36.90
N THR A 62 137.06 187.10 -37.51
CA THR A 62 135.60 186.97 -37.37
C THR A 62 135.10 185.69 -38.05
N GLN A 63 135.65 185.34 -39.22
CA GLN A 63 135.30 184.12 -39.94
C GLN A 63 135.75 182.85 -39.19
N ALA A 64 136.98 182.84 -38.64
CA ALA A 64 137.48 181.75 -37.82
C ALA A 64 136.63 181.47 -36.56
N SER A 65 135.99 182.50 -35.98
CA SER A 65 135.07 182.32 -34.85
C SER A 65 133.75 181.65 -35.24
N GLY A 66 133.26 181.89 -36.47
CA GLY A 66 132.06 181.23 -37.01
C GLY A 66 132.27 179.75 -37.30
N ASP A 67 133.43 179.38 -37.88
CA ASP A 67 133.80 177.99 -38.12
C ASP A 67 133.91 177.18 -36.82
N LEU A 68 134.42 177.81 -35.75
CA LEU A 68 134.48 177.22 -34.41
C LEU A 68 133.10 176.91 -33.83
N GLN A 69 132.12 177.81 -34.02
CA GLN A 69 130.72 177.57 -33.63
C GLN A 69 130.09 176.43 -34.46
N GLN A 70 130.41 176.32 -35.75
CA GLN A 70 129.93 175.23 -36.60
C GLN A 70 130.50 173.87 -36.15
N ILE A 71 131.78 173.81 -35.78
CA ILE A 71 132.42 172.60 -35.24
C ILE A 71 131.80 172.21 -33.89
N GLN A 72 131.60 173.16 -32.98
CA GLN A 72 130.90 172.90 -31.70
C GLN A 72 129.49 172.35 -31.92
N THR A 73 128.75 172.89 -32.89
CA THR A 73 127.40 172.41 -33.24
C THR A 73 127.44 170.97 -33.80
N ARG A 74 128.44 170.64 -34.64
CA ARG A 74 128.63 169.27 -35.13
C ARG A 74 129.01 168.30 -34.01
N ILE A 75 129.90 168.69 -33.09
CA ILE A 75 130.26 167.90 -31.91
C ILE A 75 129.02 167.61 -31.05
N ALA A 76 128.18 168.62 -30.78
CA ALA A 76 126.93 168.44 -30.05
C ALA A 76 125.98 167.47 -30.77
N SER A 77 125.82 167.57 -32.10
CA SER A 77 124.99 166.63 -32.87
C SER A 77 125.54 165.20 -32.90
N ALA A 78 126.86 165.04 -32.95
CA ALA A 78 127.52 163.73 -32.90
C ALA A 78 127.42 163.10 -31.51
N GLN A 79 127.51 163.90 -30.45
CA GLN A 79 127.26 163.46 -29.07
C GLN A 79 125.81 163.00 -28.87
N ASP A 80 124.84 163.73 -29.41
CA ASP A 80 123.43 163.32 -29.40
C ASP A 80 123.20 162.00 -30.19
N GLN A 81 123.83 161.84 -31.35
CA GLN A 81 123.80 160.58 -32.11
C GLN A 81 124.42 159.40 -31.34
N ILE A 82 125.56 159.61 -30.67
CA ILE A 82 126.20 158.59 -29.81
C ILE A 82 125.31 158.25 -28.61
N GLY A 83 124.62 159.24 -28.04
CA GLY A 83 123.62 159.06 -26.99
C GLY A 83 122.46 158.17 -27.47
N ARG A 84 121.87 158.47 -28.62
CA ARG A 84 120.78 157.68 -29.22
C ARG A 84 121.21 156.25 -29.59
N LEU A 85 122.38 156.08 -30.20
CA LEU A 85 122.92 154.74 -30.53
C LEU A 85 123.24 153.92 -29.27
N THR A 86 123.68 154.58 -28.20
CA THR A 86 123.88 153.92 -26.90
C THR A 86 122.54 153.50 -26.30
N GLN A 87 121.53 154.37 -26.27
CA GLN A 87 120.18 154.00 -25.86
C GLN A 87 119.59 152.85 -26.70
N GLN A 88 119.80 152.83 -28.02
CA GLN A 88 119.36 151.72 -28.88
C GLN A 88 120.07 150.41 -28.57
N ARG A 89 121.39 150.44 -28.37
CA ARG A 89 122.19 149.28 -27.97
C ARG A 89 121.76 148.75 -26.60
N ASP A 90 121.56 149.63 -25.63
CA ASP A 90 121.14 149.25 -24.28
C ASP A 90 119.71 148.70 -24.29
N ALA A 91 118.82 149.23 -25.13
CA ALA A 91 117.49 148.69 -25.36
C ALA A 91 117.52 147.29 -26.01
N LEU A 92 118.33 147.09 -27.05
CA LEU A 92 118.52 145.77 -27.69
C LEU A 92 119.17 144.76 -26.74
N GLN A 93 120.09 145.21 -25.88
CA GLN A 93 120.76 144.35 -24.91
C GLN A 93 119.83 143.99 -23.75
N ALA A 94 118.94 144.89 -23.33
CA ALA A 94 117.82 144.58 -22.45
C ALA A 94 116.83 143.60 -23.12
N GLU A 95 116.49 143.81 -24.39
CA GLU A 95 115.60 142.94 -25.15
C GLU A 95 116.16 141.51 -25.26
N LEU A 96 117.43 141.35 -25.64
CA LEU A 96 118.15 140.06 -25.58
C LEU A 96 118.15 139.44 -24.18
N GLY A 97 118.37 140.27 -23.14
CA GLY A 97 118.27 139.86 -21.74
C GLY A 97 116.87 139.35 -21.34
N THR A 98 115.81 139.78 -22.03
CA THR A 98 114.44 139.24 -21.84
C THR A 98 114.09 138.09 -22.78
N LEU A 99 114.70 138.01 -23.97
CA LEU A 99 114.47 136.93 -24.94
C LEU A 99 115.15 135.63 -24.54
N GLN A 100 116.34 135.70 -23.94
CA GLN A 100 117.08 134.51 -23.52
C GLN A 100 116.35 133.67 -22.45
N PRO A 101 115.78 134.23 -21.36
CA PRO A 101 114.95 133.46 -20.44
C PRO A 101 113.62 133.01 -21.08
N ARG A 102 113.06 133.75 -22.05
CA ARG A 102 111.86 133.32 -22.81
C ARG A 102 112.13 132.10 -23.69
N LEU A 103 113.32 131.99 -24.29
CA LEU A 103 113.72 130.80 -25.05
C LEU A 103 113.92 129.60 -24.12
N GLN A 104 114.55 129.78 -22.96
CA GLN A 104 114.68 128.72 -21.97
C GLN A 104 113.33 128.25 -21.43
N SER A 105 112.40 129.17 -21.14
CA SER A 105 111.04 128.79 -20.71
C SER A 105 110.26 128.09 -21.81
N ALA A 106 110.41 128.51 -23.07
CA ALA A 106 109.77 127.85 -24.22
C ALA A 106 110.35 126.46 -24.51
N GLN A 107 111.66 126.26 -24.30
CA GLN A 107 112.29 124.93 -24.37
C GLN A 107 111.79 124.00 -23.27
N GLN A 108 111.74 124.48 -22.01
CA GLN A 108 111.18 123.72 -20.89
C GLN A 108 109.69 123.40 -21.10
N GLU A 109 108.89 124.34 -21.64
CA GLU A 109 107.50 124.04 -21.99
C GLU A 109 107.44 122.99 -23.12
N LEU A 110 108.26 123.07 -24.16
CA LEU A 110 108.26 122.07 -25.24
C LEU A 110 108.66 120.67 -24.73
N GLU A 111 109.65 120.56 -23.85
CA GLU A 111 110.03 119.31 -23.20
C GLU A 111 108.88 118.76 -22.32
N GLN A 112 108.25 119.63 -21.52
CA GLN A 112 107.09 119.27 -20.70
C GLN A 112 105.89 118.81 -21.55
N ARG A 113 105.60 119.50 -22.65
CA ARG A 113 104.54 119.13 -23.61
C ARG A 113 104.86 117.82 -24.31
N THR A 114 106.11 117.58 -24.67
CA THR A 114 106.56 116.32 -25.29
C THR A 114 106.39 115.16 -24.31
N ALA A 115 106.76 115.34 -23.03
CA ALA A 115 106.52 114.36 -21.99
C ALA A 115 105.01 114.11 -21.75
N GLN A 116 104.20 115.18 -21.72
CA GLN A 116 102.73 115.06 -21.63
C GLN A 116 102.13 114.28 -22.81
N VAL A 117 102.57 114.53 -24.04
CA VAL A 117 102.09 113.79 -25.23
C VAL A 117 102.50 112.31 -25.16
N GLN A 118 103.73 111.99 -24.74
CA GLN A 118 104.17 110.60 -24.57
C GLN A 118 103.40 109.87 -23.46
N ASP A 119 103.09 110.56 -22.35
CA ASP A 119 102.29 109.98 -21.28
C ASP A 119 100.83 109.76 -21.72
N LEU A 120 100.21 110.75 -22.38
CA LEU A 120 98.88 110.62 -22.98
C LEU A 120 98.81 109.52 -24.04
N GLN A 121 99.86 109.30 -24.83
CA GLN A 121 99.95 108.18 -25.76
C GLN A 121 99.93 106.83 -25.03
N LYS A 122 100.75 106.67 -23.98
CA LYS A 122 100.74 105.44 -23.14
C LYS A 122 99.40 105.23 -22.42
N GLN A 123 98.77 106.30 -21.95
CA GLN A 123 97.43 106.25 -21.37
C GLN A 123 96.38 105.81 -22.41
N ALA A 124 96.46 106.33 -23.64
CA ALA A 124 95.56 105.93 -24.74
C ALA A 124 95.77 104.47 -25.18
N GLU A 125 97.02 103.99 -25.26
CA GLU A 125 97.33 102.59 -25.51
C GLU A 125 96.77 101.68 -24.41
N THR A 126 96.97 102.06 -23.14
CA THR A 126 96.45 101.32 -21.97
C THR A 126 94.93 101.30 -21.97
N ALA A 127 94.28 102.43 -22.24
CA ALA A 127 92.82 102.53 -22.34
C ALA A 127 92.27 101.70 -23.52
N GLY A 128 92.97 101.65 -24.66
CA GLY A 128 92.62 100.80 -25.80
C GLY A 128 92.72 99.30 -25.47
N GLN A 129 93.75 98.89 -24.74
CA GLN A 129 93.88 97.51 -24.24
C GLN A 129 92.76 97.17 -23.24
N GLN A 130 92.47 98.06 -22.28
CA GLN A 130 91.38 97.89 -21.32
C GLN A 130 90.01 97.81 -22.00
N LEU A 131 89.74 98.66 -23.00
CA LEU A 131 88.51 98.61 -23.78
C LEU A 131 88.37 97.28 -24.53
N THR A 132 89.45 96.80 -25.14
CA THR A 132 89.47 95.50 -25.84
C THR A 132 89.23 94.33 -24.87
N ALA A 133 89.84 94.38 -23.67
CA ALA A 133 89.60 93.39 -22.63
C ALA A 133 88.15 93.42 -22.14
N ALA A 134 87.60 94.60 -21.85
CA ALA A 134 86.20 94.77 -21.42
C ALA A 134 85.19 94.35 -22.50
N GLN A 135 85.49 94.57 -23.79
CA GLN A 135 84.68 94.07 -24.91
C GLN A 135 84.67 92.54 -24.97
N ASN A 136 85.83 91.91 -24.82
CA ASN A 136 85.95 90.45 -24.79
C ASN A 136 85.25 89.84 -23.57
N GLU A 137 85.39 90.45 -22.39
CA GLU A 137 84.68 90.06 -21.17
C GLU A 137 83.16 90.21 -21.33
N THR A 138 82.69 91.34 -21.88
CA THR A 138 81.26 91.57 -22.18
C THR A 138 80.72 90.49 -23.13
N LYS A 139 81.48 90.12 -24.17
CA LYS A 139 81.09 89.05 -25.08
C LYS A 139 81.03 87.68 -24.37
N ALA A 140 82.03 87.34 -23.56
CA ALA A 140 82.05 86.10 -22.79
C ALA A 140 80.87 86.02 -21.79
N ILE A 141 80.48 87.14 -21.19
CA ILE A 141 79.29 87.26 -20.33
C ILE A 141 78.00 87.07 -21.15
N GLN A 142 77.89 87.66 -22.35
CA GLN A 142 76.75 87.47 -23.26
C GLN A 142 76.62 86.01 -23.70
N ASP A 143 77.73 85.37 -24.10
CA ASP A 143 77.77 83.96 -24.49
C ASP A 143 77.39 83.05 -23.30
N SER A 144 77.88 83.34 -22.09
CA SER A 144 77.49 82.60 -20.87
C SER A 144 76.01 82.81 -20.49
N LEU A 145 75.47 84.01 -20.67
CA LEU A 145 74.05 84.30 -20.43
C LEU A 145 73.16 83.55 -21.42
N ALA A 146 73.54 83.50 -22.70
CA ALA A 146 72.83 82.72 -23.72
C ALA A 146 72.85 81.21 -23.39
N ALA A 147 74.02 80.66 -23.02
CA ALA A 147 74.16 79.27 -22.61
C ALA A 147 73.29 78.94 -21.39
N ARG A 148 73.36 79.73 -20.32
CA ARG A 148 72.53 79.56 -19.10
C ARG A 148 71.04 79.68 -19.39
N THR A 149 70.64 80.55 -20.32
CA THR A 149 69.23 80.69 -20.73
C THR A 149 68.75 79.44 -21.46
N ALA A 150 69.58 78.86 -22.34
CA ALA A 150 69.28 77.58 -23.00
C ALA A 150 69.23 76.40 -22.01
N GLU A 151 70.13 76.35 -21.02
CA GLU A 151 70.09 75.36 -19.93
C GLU A 151 68.80 75.47 -19.12
N LEU A 152 68.39 76.69 -18.72
CA LEU A 152 67.14 76.92 -18.00
C LEU A 152 65.91 76.51 -18.81
N ALA A 153 65.90 76.77 -20.12
CA ALA A 153 64.83 76.31 -21.01
C ALA A 153 64.77 74.77 -21.05
N ALA A 154 65.91 74.09 -21.25
CA ALA A 154 65.98 72.63 -21.27
C ALA A 154 65.62 71.98 -19.92
N VAL A 155 65.96 72.63 -18.79
CA VAL A 155 65.52 72.20 -17.46
C VAL A 155 64.01 72.42 -17.29
N GLY A 156 63.45 73.51 -17.81
CA GLY A 156 62.01 73.75 -17.85
C GLY A 156 61.24 72.68 -18.62
N GLU A 157 61.69 72.34 -19.82
CA GLU A 157 61.09 71.25 -20.62
C GLU A 157 61.15 69.89 -19.90
N ARG A 158 62.29 69.58 -19.26
CA ARG A 158 62.44 68.36 -18.46
C ARG A 158 61.52 68.33 -17.24
N LEU A 159 61.33 69.47 -16.57
CA LEU A 159 60.41 69.58 -15.43
C LEU A 159 58.95 69.39 -15.86
N GLU A 160 58.55 69.97 -16.98
CA GLU A 160 57.20 69.79 -17.52
C GLU A 160 56.95 68.35 -18.02
N ALA A 161 57.96 67.71 -18.64
CA ALA A 161 57.89 66.29 -18.97
C ALA A 161 57.75 65.41 -17.72
N ALA A 162 58.55 65.67 -16.68
CA ALA A 162 58.48 64.95 -15.40
C ALA A 162 57.12 65.15 -14.70
N ARG A 163 56.55 66.36 -14.73
CA ARG A 163 55.21 66.65 -14.19
C ARG A 163 54.09 65.89 -14.92
N ARG A 164 54.17 65.78 -16.25
CA ARG A 164 53.22 64.97 -17.03
C ARG A 164 53.32 63.49 -16.67
N GLN A 165 54.54 62.95 -16.61
CA GLN A 165 54.77 61.56 -16.21
C GLN A 165 54.30 61.29 -14.77
N GLU A 166 54.49 62.24 -13.84
CA GLU A 166 53.97 62.14 -12.48
C GLU A 166 52.43 62.10 -12.47
N ALA A 167 51.77 62.96 -13.24
CA ALA A 167 50.30 62.98 -13.35
C ALA A 167 49.75 61.67 -13.93
N GLU A 168 50.34 61.15 -15.02
CA GLU A 168 50.00 59.86 -15.63
C GLU A 168 50.21 58.69 -14.65
N THR A 169 51.29 58.75 -13.87
CA THR A 169 51.59 57.73 -12.85
C THR A 169 50.58 57.79 -11.70
N ARG A 170 50.22 58.98 -11.22
CA ARG A 170 49.18 59.18 -10.19
C ARG A 170 47.81 58.69 -10.66
N GLU A 171 47.43 58.98 -11.90
CA GLU A 171 46.19 58.47 -12.51
C GLU A 171 46.21 56.93 -12.59
N SER A 172 47.33 56.34 -13.03
CA SER A 172 47.50 54.89 -13.10
C SER A 172 47.42 54.22 -11.73
N VAL A 173 48.03 54.81 -10.70
CA VAL A 173 47.94 54.33 -9.30
C VAL A 173 46.50 54.44 -8.78
N SER A 174 45.76 55.51 -9.11
CA SER A 174 44.34 55.63 -8.75
C SER A 174 43.51 54.51 -9.37
N LYS A 175 43.64 54.28 -10.69
CA LYS A 175 42.94 53.21 -11.41
C LYS A 175 43.25 51.82 -10.83
N LEU A 176 44.53 51.53 -10.56
CA LEU A 176 44.93 50.26 -9.95
C LEU A 176 44.39 50.11 -8.52
N SER A 177 44.24 51.20 -7.76
CA SER A 177 43.64 51.18 -6.42
C SER A 177 42.12 50.94 -6.48
N ASP A 178 41.43 51.53 -7.45
CA ASP A 178 40.00 51.30 -7.70
C ASP A 178 39.74 49.87 -8.19
N GLU A 179 40.57 49.36 -9.10
CA GLU A 179 40.56 47.97 -9.58
C GLU A 179 40.81 46.99 -8.43
N ALA A 180 41.85 47.20 -7.61
CA ALA A 180 42.11 46.38 -6.43
C ALA A 180 40.91 46.37 -5.47
N SER A 181 40.31 47.53 -5.21
CA SER A 181 39.10 47.66 -4.38
C SER A 181 37.85 47.02 -5.02
N GLY A 182 37.80 46.93 -6.35
CA GLY A 182 36.81 46.17 -7.10
C GLY A 182 37.01 44.66 -6.97
N LEU A 183 38.24 44.17 -7.17
CA LEU A 183 38.61 42.77 -7.02
C LEU A 183 38.40 42.26 -5.58
N SER A 184 38.78 43.03 -4.55
CA SER A 184 38.56 42.64 -3.16
C SER A 184 37.07 42.44 -2.84
N ARG A 185 36.17 43.27 -3.40
CA ARG A 185 34.72 43.08 -3.28
C ARG A 185 34.25 41.82 -4.02
N GLN A 186 34.71 41.60 -5.25
CA GLN A 186 34.36 40.39 -6.02
C GLN A 186 34.84 39.11 -5.33
N VAL A 187 36.02 39.13 -4.68
CA VAL A 187 36.53 38.00 -3.88
C VAL A 187 35.63 37.75 -2.67
N ALA A 188 35.30 38.78 -1.88
CA ALA A 188 34.40 38.62 -0.74
C ALA A 188 33.00 38.10 -1.15
N GLU A 189 32.44 38.59 -2.26
CA GLU A 189 31.19 38.10 -2.85
C GLU A 189 31.30 36.66 -3.39
N ALA A 190 32.48 36.25 -3.89
CA ALA A 190 32.73 34.88 -4.33
C ALA A 190 32.88 33.92 -3.12
N GLU A 191 33.59 34.33 -2.06
CA GLU A 191 33.71 33.60 -0.81
C GLU A 191 32.36 33.41 -0.13
N GLN A 192 31.54 34.47 -0.04
CA GLN A 192 30.18 34.38 0.49
C GLN A 192 29.31 33.39 -0.32
N ARG A 193 29.36 33.44 -1.65
CA ARG A 193 28.64 32.49 -2.51
C ARG A 193 29.16 31.06 -2.36
N ALA A 194 30.47 30.87 -2.20
CA ALA A 194 31.06 29.56 -1.96
C ALA A 194 30.63 28.97 -0.60
N GLN A 195 30.54 29.80 0.44
CA GLN A 195 30.04 29.39 1.75
C GLN A 195 28.55 29.01 1.69
N GLN A 196 27.71 29.83 1.05
CA GLN A 196 26.30 29.52 0.83
C GLN A 196 26.09 28.22 0.03
N ALA A 197 26.93 27.98 -0.99
CA ALA A 197 26.87 26.74 -1.77
C ALA A 197 27.22 25.49 -0.92
N ARG A 198 28.20 25.58 -0.02
CA ARG A 198 28.56 24.49 0.91
C ARG A 198 27.46 24.20 1.93
N GLU A 199 26.81 25.24 2.46
CA GLU A 199 25.67 25.10 3.37
C GLU A 199 24.47 24.45 2.67
N ALA A 200 24.19 24.85 1.42
CA ALA A 200 23.16 24.23 0.58
C ALA A 200 23.48 22.76 0.24
N GLU A 201 24.75 22.43 -0.03
CA GLU A 201 25.19 21.06 -0.29
C GLU A 201 25.01 20.16 0.95
N ALA A 202 25.43 20.63 2.13
CA ALA A 202 25.25 19.91 3.38
C ALA A 202 23.75 19.68 3.72
N ALA A 203 22.90 20.69 3.49
CA ALA A 203 21.45 20.56 3.66
C ALA A 203 20.85 19.56 2.65
N ALA A 204 21.31 19.56 1.39
CA ALA A 204 20.86 18.61 0.37
C ALA A 204 21.28 17.16 0.71
N GLN A 205 22.48 16.96 1.26
CA GLN A 205 22.96 15.65 1.73
C GLN A 205 22.12 15.14 2.91
N ALA A 206 21.87 15.98 3.92
CA ALA A 206 21.00 15.63 5.04
C ALA A 206 19.56 15.25 4.60
N ASN A 207 18.97 16.02 3.67
CA ASN A 207 17.67 15.70 3.09
C ASN A 207 17.67 14.37 2.30
N ALA A 208 18.77 14.07 1.59
CA ALA A 208 18.90 12.80 0.87
C ALA A 208 18.98 11.60 1.83
N ASP A 209 19.70 11.73 2.95
CA ASP A 209 19.78 10.68 3.97
C ASP A 209 18.45 10.47 4.70
N GLN A 210 17.76 11.56 5.09
CA GLN A 210 16.41 11.47 5.64
C GLN A 210 15.43 10.79 4.66
N THR A 211 15.57 11.05 3.35
CA THR A 211 14.77 10.41 2.30
C THR A 211 15.10 8.91 2.18
N ARG A 212 16.36 8.52 2.31
CA ARG A 212 16.79 7.09 2.34
C ARG A 212 16.22 6.36 3.55
N GLU A 213 16.25 6.98 4.73
CA GLU A 213 15.66 6.42 5.95
C GLU A 213 14.14 6.27 5.83
N ALA A 214 13.44 7.27 5.30
CA ALA A 214 12.01 7.20 5.01
C ALA A 214 11.68 6.07 4.03
N LEU A 215 12.46 5.91 2.96
CA LEU A 215 12.30 4.81 1.99
C LEU A 215 12.54 3.44 2.63
N ALA A 216 13.55 3.31 3.49
CA ALA A 216 13.82 2.08 4.24
C ALA A 216 12.68 1.76 5.23
N SER A 217 12.09 2.77 5.88
CA SER A 217 10.92 2.62 6.74
C SER A 217 9.69 2.15 5.96
N LEU A 218 9.37 2.80 4.83
CA LEU A 218 8.28 2.40 3.94
C LEU A 218 8.47 0.97 3.38
N THR A 219 9.71 0.58 3.08
CA THR A 219 10.03 -0.78 2.64
C THR A 219 9.75 -1.82 3.73
N ARG A 220 10.09 -1.53 4.99
CA ARG A 220 9.73 -2.40 6.14
C ARG A 220 8.22 -2.46 6.38
N GLN A 221 7.53 -1.32 6.30
CA GLN A 221 6.06 -1.27 6.43
C GLN A 221 5.39 -2.11 5.34
N ARG A 222 5.83 -1.98 4.08
CA ARG A 222 5.33 -2.80 2.97
C ARG A 222 5.53 -4.29 3.23
N ALA A 223 6.71 -4.71 3.68
CA ALA A 223 6.98 -6.12 3.98
C ALA A 223 6.08 -6.67 5.11
N GLU A 224 5.81 -5.89 6.15
CA GLU A 224 4.89 -6.31 7.23
C GLU A 224 3.43 -6.35 6.77
N ILE A 225 3.01 -5.43 5.89
CA ILE A 225 1.68 -5.47 5.25
C ILE A 225 1.54 -6.71 4.35
N GLU A 226 2.54 -7.02 3.52
CA GLU A 226 2.56 -8.24 2.68
C GLU A 226 2.49 -9.51 3.53
N LYS A 227 3.23 -9.56 4.65
CA LYS A 227 3.16 -10.64 5.63
C LYS A 227 1.78 -10.74 6.30
N SER A 228 1.16 -9.62 6.67
CA SER A 228 -0.20 -9.58 7.22
C SER A 228 -1.25 -10.08 6.22
N ILE A 229 -1.14 -9.71 4.94
CA ILE A 229 -1.99 -10.21 3.85
C ILE A 229 -1.86 -11.73 3.69
N ASN A 230 -0.63 -12.26 3.79
CA ASN A 230 -0.38 -13.70 3.73
C ASN A 230 -0.98 -14.45 4.93
N ASP A 231 -0.83 -13.93 6.15
CA ASP A 231 -1.44 -14.51 7.37
C ASP A 231 -2.97 -14.47 7.29
N MET A 232 -3.58 -13.35 6.90
CA MET A 232 -5.03 -13.25 6.67
C MET A 232 -5.52 -14.20 5.57
N THR A 233 -4.72 -14.43 4.54
CA THR A 233 -5.03 -15.40 3.47
C THR A 233 -4.99 -16.84 3.98
N ALA A 234 -3.99 -17.21 4.79
CA ALA A 234 -3.92 -18.51 5.43
C ALA A 234 -5.08 -18.74 6.41
N ARG A 235 -5.41 -17.76 7.26
CA ARG A 235 -6.58 -17.80 8.15
C ARG A 235 -7.89 -17.97 7.40
N ARG A 236 -8.05 -17.29 6.26
CA ARG A 236 -9.23 -17.43 5.39
C ARG A 236 -9.34 -18.85 4.83
N GLN A 237 -8.24 -19.46 4.39
CA GLN A 237 -8.22 -20.85 3.93
C GLN A 237 -8.54 -21.84 5.07
N GLN A 238 -8.00 -21.60 6.28
CA GLN A 238 -8.33 -22.39 7.46
C GLN A 238 -9.83 -22.31 7.79
N MET A 239 -10.41 -21.10 7.86
CA MET A 239 -11.85 -20.92 8.11
C MET A 239 -12.70 -21.59 7.02
N GLN A 240 -12.30 -21.55 5.75
CA GLN A 240 -12.99 -22.29 4.68
C GLN A 240 -12.93 -23.81 4.89
N SER A 241 -11.81 -24.35 5.36
CA SER A 241 -11.70 -25.78 5.72
C SER A 241 -12.55 -26.13 6.95
N GLU A 242 -12.63 -25.26 7.96
CA GLU A 242 -13.46 -25.46 9.14
C GLU A 242 -14.96 -25.39 8.81
N VAL A 243 -15.38 -24.46 7.95
CA VAL A 243 -16.77 -24.39 7.44
C VAL A 243 -17.13 -25.67 6.67
N ALA A 244 -16.27 -26.14 5.75
CA ALA A 244 -16.52 -27.40 5.03
C ALA A 244 -16.67 -28.61 5.97
N LYS A 245 -15.82 -28.70 7.01
CA LYS A 245 -15.95 -29.75 8.04
C LYS A 245 -17.25 -29.62 8.84
N ALA A 246 -17.68 -28.40 9.16
CA ALA A 246 -18.94 -28.15 9.86
C ALA A 246 -20.17 -28.51 8.99
N GLU A 247 -20.12 -28.23 7.68
CA GLU A 247 -21.15 -28.65 6.72
C GLU A 247 -21.26 -30.18 6.63
N ASP A 248 -20.13 -30.89 6.54
CA ASP A 248 -20.13 -32.36 6.51
C ASP A 248 -20.58 -32.97 7.85
N GLN A 249 -20.21 -32.37 8.99
CA GLN A 249 -20.76 -32.75 10.30
C GLN A 249 -22.27 -32.55 10.33
N TYR A 250 -22.79 -31.43 9.84
CA TYR A 250 -24.22 -31.14 9.79
C TYR A 250 -24.98 -32.15 8.90
N ARG A 251 -24.45 -32.50 7.73
CA ARG A 251 -24.98 -33.59 6.87
C ARG A 251 -25.01 -34.93 7.62
N SER A 252 -23.93 -35.28 8.31
CA SER A 252 -23.86 -36.54 9.08
C SER A 252 -24.89 -36.58 10.22
N LEU A 253 -25.16 -35.44 10.87
CA LEU A 253 -26.19 -35.33 11.91
C LEU A 253 -27.60 -35.45 11.32
N GLN A 254 -27.89 -34.81 10.18
CA GLN A 254 -29.17 -34.98 9.48
C GLN A 254 -29.40 -36.44 9.04
N GLN A 255 -28.36 -37.13 8.57
CA GLN A 255 -28.46 -38.56 8.24
C GLN A 255 -28.79 -39.39 9.49
N ARG A 256 -28.08 -39.18 10.61
CA ARG A 256 -28.35 -39.88 11.87
C ARG A 256 -29.73 -39.56 12.44
N GLU A 257 -30.23 -38.33 12.25
CA GLU A 257 -31.60 -37.97 12.62
C GLU A 257 -32.61 -38.77 11.79
N ASN A 258 -32.43 -38.87 10.46
CA ASN A 258 -33.29 -39.67 9.60
C ASN A 258 -33.24 -41.17 9.93
N GLU A 259 -32.06 -41.73 10.18
CA GLU A 259 -31.88 -43.11 10.65
C GLU A 259 -32.58 -43.35 12.00
N THR A 260 -32.52 -42.37 12.90
CA THR A 260 -33.22 -42.41 14.20
C THR A 260 -34.73 -42.31 14.04
N ARG A 261 -35.24 -41.44 13.15
CA ARG A 261 -36.67 -41.39 12.81
C ARG A 261 -37.15 -42.73 12.23
N GLN A 262 -36.34 -43.37 11.37
CA GLN A 262 -36.64 -44.71 10.83
C GLN A 262 -36.55 -45.83 11.87
N SER A 263 -35.65 -45.76 12.85
CA SER A 263 -35.59 -46.75 13.93
C SER A 263 -36.76 -46.59 14.90
N VAL A 264 -37.15 -45.36 15.24
CA VAL A 264 -38.37 -45.06 16.01
C VAL A 264 -39.62 -45.54 15.28
N GLY A 265 -39.72 -45.32 13.96
CA GLY A 265 -40.81 -45.86 13.13
C GLY A 265 -40.92 -47.38 13.21
N ARG A 266 -39.81 -48.10 12.96
CA ARG A 266 -39.74 -49.57 13.07
C ARG A 266 -40.05 -50.08 14.48
N LEU A 267 -39.58 -49.39 15.52
CA LEU A 267 -39.89 -49.73 16.92
C LEU A 267 -41.38 -49.52 17.24
N SER A 268 -42.02 -48.49 16.67
CA SER A 268 -43.46 -48.26 16.79
C SER A 268 -44.28 -49.36 16.09
N GLU A 269 -43.87 -49.77 14.89
CA GLU A 269 -44.47 -50.91 14.18
C GLU A 269 -44.30 -52.22 14.96
N GLN A 270 -43.11 -52.48 15.51
CA GLN A 270 -42.83 -53.64 16.37
C GLN A 270 -43.67 -53.61 17.65
N ALA A 271 -43.82 -52.45 18.30
CA ALA A 271 -44.65 -52.31 19.49
C ALA A 271 -46.14 -52.56 19.18
N ALA A 272 -46.64 -52.07 18.04
CA ALA A 272 -48.00 -52.34 17.58
C ALA A 272 -48.22 -53.82 17.22
N ALA A 273 -47.23 -54.47 16.59
CA ALA A 273 -47.26 -55.89 16.29
C ALA A 273 -47.23 -56.75 17.56
N LEU A 274 -46.35 -56.41 18.52
CA LEU A 274 -46.26 -57.09 19.81
C LEU A 274 -47.53 -56.91 20.64
N SER A 275 -48.13 -55.72 20.64
CA SER A 275 -49.44 -55.47 21.27
C SER A 275 -50.53 -56.37 20.70
N LYS A 276 -50.62 -56.51 19.36
CA LYS A 276 -51.53 -57.48 18.72
C LYS A 276 -51.24 -58.92 19.14
N GLN A 277 -49.97 -59.32 19.22
CA GLN A 277 -49.59 -60.65 19.68
C GLN A 277 -49.96 -60.90 21.14
N VAL A 278 -49.83 -59.91 22.02
CA VAL A 278 -50.25 -60.00 23.43
C VAL A 278 -51.76 -60.18 23.52
N THR A 279 -52.57 -59.36 22.84
CA THR A 279 -54.03 -59.51 22.85
C THR A 279 -54.49 -60.87 22.28
N GLU A 280 -53.81 -61.37 21.25
CA GLU A 280 -54.08 -62.71 20.69
C GLU A 280 -53.62 -63.84 21.64
N ALA A 281 -52.53 -63.66 22.39
CA ALA A 281 -52.08 -64.60 23.41
C ALA A 281 -53.01 -64.61 24.63
N GLU A 282 -53.52 -63.44 25.05
CA GLU A 282 -54.54 -63.31 26.10
C GLU A 282 -55.85 -64.00 25.69
N ARG A 283 -56.30 -63.81 24.44
CA ARG A 283 -57.46 -64.52 23.88
C ARG A 283 -57.26 -66.04 23.92
N LYS A 284 -56.11 -66.53 23.46
CA LYS A 284 -55.75 -67.96 23.51
C LYS A 284 -55.65 -68.50 24.93
N LEU A 285 -55.13 -67.72 25.88
CA LEU A 285 -55.04 -68.10 27.29
C LEU A 285 -56.43 -68.22 27.92
N GLU A 286 -57.35 -67.31 27.60
CA GLU A 286 -58.74 -67.35 28.04
C GLU A 286 -59.52 -68.53 27.42
N GLU A 287 -59.28 -68.83 26.15
CA GLU A 287 -59.81 -70.04 25.49
C GLU A 287 -59.25 -71.32 26.11
N ALA A 288 -57.94 -71.37 26.40
CA ALA A 288 -57.32 -72.50 27.08
C ALA A 288 -57.86 -72.69 28.50
N ARG A 289 -58.11 -71.61 29.26
CA ARG A 289 -58.75 -71.67 30.58
C ARG A 289 -60.19 -72.20 30.51
N LYS A 290 -60.97 -71.77 29.52
CA LYS A 290 -62.32 -72.31 29.29
C LYS A 290 -62.30 -73.79 28.92
N ALA A 291 -61.35 -74.20 28.08
CA ALA A 291 -61.13 -75.60 27.75
C ALA A 291 -60.69 -76.42 28.97
N GLU A 292 -59.81 -75.90 29.82
CA GLU A 292 -59.40 -76.56 31.08
C GLU A 292 -60.57 -76.70 32.05
N ALA A 293 -61.41 -75.67 32.21
CA ALA A 293 -62.61 -75.73 33.04
C ALA A 293 -63.64 -76.76 32.52
N ALA A 294 -63.84 -76.82 31.20
CA ALA A 294 -64.67 -77.84 30.57
C ALA A 294 -64.11 -79.26 30.79
N ALA A 295 -62.81 -79.47 30.56
CA ALA A 295 -62.15 -80.75 30.76
C ALA A 295 -62.18 -81.20 32.24
N ARG A 296 -62.09 -80.27 33.20
CA ARG A 296 -62.30 -80.58 34.64
C ARG A 296 -63.74 -81.04 34.91
N SER A 297 -64.74 -80.38 34.33
CA SER A 297 -66.15 -80.78 34.46
C SER A 297 -66.45 -82.15 33.82
N GLU A 298 -65.84 -82.44 32.67
CA GLU A 298 -65.88 -83.76 32.04
C GLU A 298 -65.20 -84.82 32.92
N ALA A 299 -64.03 -84.53 33.49
CA ALA A 299 -63.32 -85.44 34.37
C ALA A 299 -64.11 -85.75 35.67
N GLU A 300 -64.79 -84.77 36.28
CA GLU A 300 -65.69 -84.97 37.41
C GLU A 300 -66.93 -85.81 37.05
N THR A 301 -67.43 -85.66 35.82
CA THR A 301 -68.56 -86.45 35.31
C THR A 301 -68.11 -87.89 35.03
N LEU A 302 -66.94 -88.07 34.41
CA LEU A 302 -66.36 -89.38 34.14
C LEU A 302 -66.02 -90.12 35.43
N ARG A 303 -65.51 -89.42 36.45
CA ARG A 303 -65.25 -89.97 37.79
C ARG A 303 -66.54 -90.47 38.45
N ARG A 304 -67.62 -89.69 38.42
CA ARG A 304 -68.94 -90.13 38.90
C ARG A 304 -69.45 -91.37 38.16
N ASN A 305 -69.22 -91.46 36.84
CA ASN A 305 -69.59 -92.65 36.06
C ASN A 305 -68.75 -93.89 36.47
N VAL A 306 -67.45 -93.71 36.76
CA VAL A 306 -66.58 -94.78 37.27
C VAL A 306 -67.04 -95.26 38.65
N ASP A 307 -67.39 -94.35 39.56
CA ASP A 307 -67.92 -94.68 40.89
C ASP A 307 -69.24 -95.47 40.79
N GLN A 308 -70.16 -95.05 39.91
CA GLN A 308 -71.41 -95.78 39.63
C GLN A 308 -71.16 -97.18 39.03
N LEU A 309 -70.18 -97.33 38.14
CA LEU A 309 -69.81 -98.62 37.55
C LEU A 309 -69.18 -99.56 38.60
N ALA A 310 -68.37 -99.03 39.52
CA ALA A 310 -67.82 -99.78 40.64
C ALA A 310 -68.91 -100.25 41.63
N GLN A 311 -69.91 -99.40 41.88
CA GLN A 311 -71.07 -99.77 42.70
C GLN A 311 -71.88 -100.91 42.04
N ARG A 312 -72.21 -100.78 40.74
CA ARG A 312 -72.85 -101.88 39.98
C ARG A 312 -72.03 -103.17 39.99
N GLN A 313 -70.70 -103.09 39.91
CA GLN A 313 -69.85 -104.29 39.99
C GLN A 313 -69.95 -104.97 41.36
N THR A 314 -70.14 -104.20 42.43
CA THR A 314 -70.33 -104.73 43.80
C THR A 314 -71.69 -105.42 43.94
N GLU A 315 -72.76 -104.78 43.46
CA GLU A 315 -74.12 -105.35 43.42
C GLU A 315 -74.16 -106.66 42.61
N LEU A 316 -73.52 -106.68 41.43
CA LEU A 316 -73.45 -107.88 40.59
C LEU A 316 -72.69 -109.03 41.28
N LYS A 317 -71.62 -108.72 42.02
CA LYS A 317 -70.86 -109.72 42.81
C LYS A 317 -71.70 -110.32 43.94
N GLN A 318 -72.53 -109.53 44.62
CA GLN A 318 -73.46 -110.04 45.64
C GLN A 318 -74.51 -110.96 45.02
N ALA A 319 -75.15 -110.54 43.92
CA ALA A 319 -76.16 -111.37 43.24
C ALA A 319 -75.60 -112.72 42.74
N VAL A 320 -74.35 -112.75 42.25
CA VAL A 320 -73.66 -113.99 41.88
C VAL A 320 -73.39 -114.89 43.11
N GLY A 321 -73.11 -114.31 44.28
CA GLY A 321 -72.98 -115.05 45.54
C GLY A 321 -74.28 -115.70 46.01
N GLU A 322 -75.40 -114.97 45.93
CA GLU A 322 -76.73 -115.49 46.27
C GLU A 322 -77.17 -116.62 45.33
N LEU A 323 -76.93 -116.46 44.02
CA LEU A 323 -77.18 -117.51 43.02
C LEU A 323 -76.33 -118.76 43.24
N ALA A 324 -75.09 -118.62 43.73
CA ALA A 324 -74.24 -119.75 44.08
C ALA A 324 -74.81 -120.55 45.27
N GLN A 325 -75.30 -119.86 46.32
CA GLN A 325 -75.96 -120.52 47.46
C GLN A 325 -77.23 -121.25 47.05
N GLN A 326 -78.11 -120.64 46.24
CA GLN A 326 -79.31 -121.32 45.74
C GLN A 326 -78.97 -122.62 45.00
N ARG A 327 -77.90 -122.61 44.18
CA ARG A 327 -77.48 -123.81 43.43
C ARG A 327 -76.98 -124.93 44.34
N GLU A 328 -76.26 -124.61 45.40
CA GLU A 328 -75.81 -125.59 46.40
C GLU A 328 -77.02 -126.22 47.12
N GLN A 329 -78.00 -125.39 47.49
CA GLN A 329 -79.22 -125.82 48.17
C GLN A 329 -80.10 -126.75 47.31
N LEU A 330 -80.35 -126.38 46.03
CA LEU A 330 -81.03 -127.28 45.08
C LEU A 330 -80.28 -128.60 44.84
N THR A 331 -78.94 -128.62 44.96
CA THR A 331 -78.16 -129.86 44.79
C THR A 331 -78.37 -130.82 45.97
N ALA A 332 -78.56 -130.29 47.18
CA ALA A 332 -78.91 -131.09 48.35
C ALA A 332 -80.33 -131.68 48.24
N ASP A 333 -81.32 -130.88 47.81
CA ASP A 333 -82.71 -131.32 47.64
C ASP A 333 -82.84 -132.48 46.62
N VAL A 334 -82.07 -132.43 45.52
CA VAL A 334 -82.03 -133.50 44.51
C VAL A 334 -81.45 -134.81 45.07
N ALA A 335 -80.43 -134.74 45.95
CA ALA A 335 -79.86 -135.91 46.58
C ALA A 335 -80.87 -136.60 47.52
N GLU A 336 -81.63 -135.83 48.28
CA GLU A 336 -82.65 -136.36 49.21
C GLU A 336 -83.84 -136.97 48.45
N ALA A 337 -84.32 -136.32 47.39
CA ALA A 337 -85.38 -136.86 46.52
C ALA A 337 -84.99 -138.19 45.85
N THR A 338 -83.71 -138.35 45.49
CA THR A 338 -83.19 -139.60 44.91
C THR A 338 -83.24 -140.76 45.91
N LYS A 339 -82.96 -140.47 47.19
CA LYS A 339 -82.99 -141.44 48.29
C LYS A 339 -84.41 -141.89 48.65
N GLN A 340 -85.38 -140.98 48.56
CA GLN A 340 -86.80 -141.29 48.71
C GLN A 340 -87.31 -142.20 47.59
N ARG A 341 -86.94 -141.93 46.33
CA ARG A 341 -87.26 -142.79 45.18
C ARG A 341 -86.80 -144.23 45.40
N ASP A 342 -85.55 -144.44 45.80
CA ASP A 342 -84.98 -145.78 45.97
C ASP A 342 -85.68 -146.57 47.09
N THR A 343 -86.17 -145.87 48.12
CA THR A 343 -86.99 -146.45 49.20
C THR A 343 -88.37 -146.92 48.70
N VAL A 344 -89.05 -146.09 47.91
CA VAL A 344 -90.35 -146.45 47.28
C VAL A 344 -90.20 -147.61 46.30
N GLN A 345 -89.07 -147.66 45.58
CA GLN A 345 -88.80 -148.70 44.60
C GLN A 345 -88.52 -150.07 45.25
N ALA A 346 -87.94 -150.10 46.45
CA ALA A 346 -87.83 -151.32 47.25
C ALA A 346 -89.19 -151.80 47.84
N GLN A 347 -90.09 -150.88 48.17
CA GLN A 347 -91.44 -151.21 48.66
C GLN A 347 -92.32 -151.84 47.56
N LEU A 348 -92.18 -151.39 46.31
CA LEU A 348 -92.86 -151.97 45.14
C LEU A 348 -92.50 -153.45 44.92
N THR A 349 -91.25 -153.85 45.12
CA THR A 349 -90.81 -155.25 44.96
C THR A 349 -91.40 -156.18 46.04
N GLY A 350 -91.61 -155.68 47.26
CA GLY A 350 -92.27 -156.44 48.33
C GLY A 350 -93.77 -156.66 48.09
N ILE A 351 -94.45 -155.64 47.56
CA ILE A 351 -95.89 -155.70 47.26
C ILE A 351 -96.16 -156.70 46.11
N ALA A 352 -95.29 -156.74 45.08
CA ALA A 352 -95.39 -157.71 43.99
C ALA A 352 -95.32 -159.18 44.46
N GLY A 353 -94.53 -159.50 45.49
CA GLY A 353 -94.46 -160.84 46.06
C GLY A 353 -95.72 -161.25 46.84
N THR A 354 -96.41 -160.30 47.47
CA THR A 354 -97.58 -160.58 48.33
C THR A 354 -98.87 -160.77 47.50
N LEU A 355 -98.93 -160.22 46.29
CA LEU A 355 -100.10 -160.29 45.40
C LEU A 355 -100.25 -161.66 44.71
N ALA A 356 -99.14 -162.36 44.47
CA ALA A 356 -99.12 -163.69 43.84
C ALA A 356 -99.60 -164.83 44.78
N GLN A 357 -99.57 -164.63 46.10
CA GLN A 357 -99.98 -165.64 47.10
C GLN A 357 -101.42 -165.45 47.62
N ARG A 358 -102.09 -164.34 47.30
CA ARG A 358 -103.46 -164.04 47.74
C ARG A 358 -104.54 -164.08 46.66
N SER A 359 -104.14 -164.30 45.41
CA SER A 359 -105.08 -164.55 44.31
C SER A 359 -105.35 -166.06 44.24
N ASP A 360 -106.50 -166.47 44.76
CA ASP A 360 -107.12 -167.81 44.58
C ASP A 360 -106.76 -168.97 45.54
N GLU A 361 -106.48 -168.67 46.82
CA GLU A 361 -107.13 -169.44 47.92
C GLU A 361 -108.37 -168.70 48.48
N LEU A 362 -108.67 -167.49 47.98
CA LEU A 362 -109.85 -166.70 48.35
C LEU A 362 -110.94 -166.66 47.26
N ALA A 363 -110.95 -167.68 46.40
CA ALA A 363 -112.07 -168.00 45.51
C ALA A 363 -113.05 -169.04 46.10
N GLU A 364 -112.82 -169.55 47.32
CA GLU A 364 -113.66 -170.57 47.97
C GLU A 364 -114.54 -170.02 49.12
N LEU A 365 -114.38 -168.77 49.59
CA LEU A 365 -115.03 -168.32 50.84
C LEU A 365 -115.75 -166.96 50.85
N GLU A 366 -116.29 -166.50 49.71
CA GLU A 366 -117.35 -165.45 49.70
C GLU A 366 -118.73 -166.00 49.33
N ARG A 367 -118.97 -167.31 49.49
CA ARG A 367 -120.28 -167.91 49.20
C ARG A 367 -120.79 -168.95 50.19
N ARG A 368 -120.56 -168.84 51.52
CA ARG A 368 -121.38 -169.61 52.48
C ARG A 368 -121.56 -169.24 53.97
N ILE A 369 -121.17 -168.07 54.49
CA ILE A 369 -121.70 -167.58 55.80
C ILE A 369 -122.02 -166.07 55.73
N GLN A 370 -123.15 -165.54 55.24
CA GLN A 370 -124.48 -166.03 54.79
C GLN A 370 -125.65 -165.57 55.68
N ALA A 371 -126.66 -164.98 55.02
CA ALA A 371 -128.05 -164.76 55.43
C ALA A 371 -128.40 -163.75 56.55
N ALA A 372 -129.21 -162.75 56.14
CA ALA A 372 -130.18 -161.95 56.91
C ALA A 372 -129.59 -160.99 57.98
N GLN A 373 -129.78 -159.67 57.94
CA GLN A 373 -131.04 -158.93 57.76
C GLN A 373 -130.78 -157.43 57.46
N GLY A 374 -131.74 -156.75 56.80
CA GLY A 374 -132.12 -155.39 57.18
C GLY A 374 -131.54 -154.18 56.42
N ARG A 375 -132.38 -153.63 55.51
CA ARG A 375 -132.45 -152.22 55.04
C ARG A 375 -131.32 -151.66 54.15
N GLY A 376 -131.66 -151.52 52.86
CA GLY A 376 -131.78 -150.18 52.25
C GLY A 376 -130.62 -149.67 51.38
N PRO A 377 -130.68 -149.86 50.04
CA PRO A 377 -129.76 -149.27 49.07
C PRO A 377 -130.41 -148.22 48.13
N ALA A 378 -129.67 -147.18 47.72
CA ALA A 378 -129.87 -146.39 46.48
C ALA A 378 -128.77 -145.31 46.28
N ALA A 379 -128.30 -145.13 45.02
CA ALA A 379 -127.90 -143.87 44.33
C ALA A 379 -126.89 -142.86 45.00
N ALA A 380 -126.04 -142.06 44.34
CA ALA A 380 -125.52 -141.87 42.97
C ALA A 380 -124.22 -140.98 43.09
N ASP A 381 -123.50 -140.46 42.07
CA ASP A 381 -123.70 -140.44 40.62
C ASP A 381 -122.40 -140.19 39.82
N GLN A 382 -122.28 -140.84 38.66
CA GLN A 382 -121.84 -140.26 37.38
C GLN A 382 -122.41 -141.12 36.21
N PRO A 383 -122.58 -140.58 34.98
CA PRO A 383 -123.74 -141.01 34.18
C PRO A 383 -123.53 -142.13 33.13
N ILE A 384 -122.34 -142.29 32.53
CA ILE A 384 -122.10 -143.26 31.43
C ILE A 384 -120.70 -143.89 31.63
N GLN A 385 -120.55 -145.19 31.34
CA GLN A 385 -119.23 -145.85 31.39
C GLN A 385 -118.54 -145.84 30.01
N PRO A 386 -117.21 -145.69 29.95
CA PRO A 386 -116.46 -145.87 28.70
C PRO A 386 -116.66 -147.27 28.12
N GLY A 387 -116.99 -147.36 26.82
CA GLY A 387 -117.32 -148.61 26.14
C GLY A 387 -118.13 -148.40 24.85
N PRO A 388 -118.41 -149.50 24.11
CA PRO A 388 -119.26 -149.48 22.92
C PRO A 388 -120.75 -149.53 23.28
N TYR A 389 -121.52 -148.68 22.60
CA TYR A 389 -122.98 -148.61 22.67
C TYR A 389 -123.58 -148.68 21.27
N SER A 390 -124.71 -149.38 21.14
CA SER A 390 -125.47 -149.50 19.89
C SER A 390 -126.87 -148.91 20.04
N ALA A 391 -127.35 -148.25 18.99
CA ALA A 391 -128.65 -147.60 18.93
C ALA A 391 -129.19 -147.60 17.49
N GLY A 392 -129.93 -148.66 17.14
CA GLY A 392 -130.48 -148.82 15.79
C GLY A 392 -129.39 -148.73 14.70
N PRO A 393 -129.47 -147.77 13.75
CA PRO A 393 -128.50 -147.65 12.66
C PRO A 393 -127.17 -146.97 13.03
N ALA A 394 -126.89 -146.68 14.31
CA ALA A 394 -125.66 -146.04 14.76
C ALA A 394 -124.95 -146.81 15.89
N ARG A 395 -123.61 -146.75 15.92
CA ARG A 395 -122.77 -147.28 17.01
C ARG A 395 -121.81 -146.18 17.50
N VAL A 396 -121.63 -146.11 18.82
CA VAL A 396 -120.79 -145.09 19.48
C VAL A 396 -119.82 -145.76 20.45
N LEU A 397 -118.55 -145.40 20.38
CA LEU A 397 -117.50 -145.84 21.30
C LEU A 397 -117.02 -144.64 22.11
N PHE A 398 -117.24 -144.68 23.43
CA PHE A 398 -116.67 -143.70 24.37
C PHE A 398 -115.36 -144.25 24.96
N GLN A 399 -114.26 -143.52 24.81
CA GLN A 399 -112.94 -143.94 25.26
C GLN A 399 -112.55 -143.26 26.58
N THR A 400 -111.73 -143.93 27.40
CA THR A 400 -111.26 -143.44 28.71
C THR A 400 -110.41 -142.17 28.66
N GLY A 401 -109.95 -141.73 27.48
CA GLY A 401 -109.24 -140.47 27.27
C GLY A 401 -110.13 -139.25 27.02
N GLY A 402 -111.46 -139.37 27.16
CA GLY A 402 -112.40 -138.28 26.84
C GLY A 402 -112.60 -138.07 25.33
N THR A 403 -112.35 -139.09 24.51
CA THR A 403 -112.58 -139.10 23.06
C THR A 403 -113.75 -140.02 22.71
N PHE A 404 -114.60 -139.61 21.77
CA PHE A 404 -115.69 -140.43 21.25
C PHE A 404 -115.52 -140.68 19.75
N ARG A 405 -115.97 -141.85 19.29
CA ARG A 405 -116.10 -142.18 17.86
C ARG A 405 -117.49 -142.71 17.60
N MET A 406 -118.18 -142.15 16.61
CA MET A 406 -119.51 -142.56 16.18
C MET A 406 -119.48 -142.97 14.72
N THR A 407 -120.04 -144.15 14.41
CA THR A 407 -120.05 -144.75 13.07
C THR A 407 -121.47 -145.21 12.72
N ASP A 408 -121.88 -145.02 11.46
CA ASP A 408 -123.14 -145.60 10.98
C ASP A 408 -123.06 -147.14 10.83
N SER A 409 -124.23 -147.78 10.76
CA SER A 409 -124.38 -149.24 10.65
C SER A 409 -123.75 -149.86 9.40
N SER A 410 -123.49 -149.06 8.35
CA SER A 410 -122.80 -149.44 7.12
C SER A 410 -121.30 -149.14 7.12
N GLY A 411 -120.77 -148.45 8.14
CA GLY A 411 -119.34 -148.13 8.28
C GLY A 411 -118.83 -146.94 7.45
N ASN A 412 -119.68 -146.34 6.59
CA ASN A 412 -119.22 -145.36 5.60
C ASN A 412 -119.07 -143.93 6.15
N ARG A 413 -119.77 -143.58 7.23
CA ARG A 413 -119.62 -142.28 7.90
C ARG A 413 -119.12 -142.47 9.32
N THR A 414 -118.03 -141.76 9.65
CA THR A 414 -117.46 -141.67 10.99
C THR A 414 -117.38 -140.21 11.42
N VAL A 415 -117.67 -139.93 12.69
CA VAL A 415 -117.41 -138.66 13.38
C VAL A 415 -116.61 -138.95 14.64
N GLU A 416 -115.53 -138.20 14.87
CA GLU A 416 -114.65 -138.31 16.04
C GLU A 416 -114.50 -136.95 16.72
N GLY A 417 -114.46 -136.92 18.05
CA GLY A 417 -114.26 -135.70 18.82
C GLY A 417 -113.97 -135.97 20.28
N ARG A 418 -114.01 -134.91 21.10
CA ARG A 418 -113.90 -135.01 22.57
C ARG A 418 -115.27 -134.99 23.23
N TYR A 419 -115.37 -135.62 24.39
CA TYR A 419 -116.55 -135.58 25.24
C TYR A 419 -116.18 -135.28 26.69
N ALA A 420 -117.09 -134.62 27.40
CA ALA A 420 -117.01 -134.38 28.83
C ALA A 420 -118.40 -134.52 29.48
N PHE A 421 -118.42 -134.99 30.72
CA PHE A 421 -119.62 -134.99 31.56
C PHE A 421 -119.50 -133.84 32.56
N ASP A 422 -120.49 -132.94 32.53
CA ASP A 422 -120.59 -131.82 33.46
C ASP A 422 -122.05 -131.58 33.82
N GLY A 423 -122.36 -131.40 35.10
CA GLY A 423 -123.71 -131.12 35.60
C GLY A 423 -124.81 -132.14 35.28
N GLY A 424 -124.49 -133.33 34.75
CA GLY A 424 -125.46 -134.31 34.24
C GLY A 424 -125.66 -134.29 32.72
N HIS A 425 -125.06 -133.31 32.04
CA HIS A 425 -125.08 -133.19 30.58
C HIS A 425 -123.85 -133.87 29.94
N LEU A 426 -124.04 -134.43 28.74
CA LEU A 426 -122.98 -134.86 27.84
C LEU A 426 -122.64 -133.71 26.89
N ASN A 427 -121.44 -133.15 27.01
CA ASN A 427 -120.88 -132.20 26.05
C ASN A 427 -120.02 -132.95 25.02
N LEU A 428 -120.36 -132.83 23.74
CA LEU A 428 -119.56 -133.30 22.61
C LEU A 428 -118.94 -132.09 21.89
N PHE A 429 -117.61 -132.05 21.78
CA PHE A 429 -116.86 -130.91 21.26
C PHE A 429 -115.63 -131.36 20.44
N ASP A 430 -114.97 -130.42 19.76
CA ASP A 430 -113.86 -130.68 18.83
C ASP A 430 -114.15 -131.79 17.80
N ALA A 431 -115.39 -131.86 17.32
CA ALA A 431 -115.82 -132.91 16.39
C ALA A 431 -115.28 -132.69 14.97
N SER A 432 -114.80 -133.77 14.36
CA SER A 432 -114.28 -133.84 12.99
C SER A 432 -114.81 -135.08 12.27
N GLY A 433 -114.85 -135.05 10.94
CA GLY A 433 -115.39 -136.12 10.11
C GLY A 433 -116.71 -135.75 9.42
N ALA A 434 -117.55 -136.76 9.14
CA ALA A 434 -118.72 -136.62 8.26
C ALA A 434 -119.99 -136.09 8.97
N THR A 435 -119.89 -134.92 9.61
CA THR A 435 -120.91 -134.34 10.53
C THR A 435 -122.26 -134.00 9.90
N GLY A 436 -122.33 -133.72 8.60
CA GLY A 436 -123.60 -133.40 7.92
C GLY A 436 -124.20 -132.06 8.38
N SER A 437 -125.45 -132.08 8.83
CA SER A 437 -126.18 -130.92 9.38
C SER A 437 -125.95 -130.68 10.87
N ALA A 438 -125.28 -131.59 11.58
CA ALA A 438 -125.03 -131.47 13.01
C ALA A 438 -124.00 -130.36 13.32
N THR A 439 -124.33 -129.50 14.28
CA THR A 439 -123.48 -128.39 14.74
C THR A 439 -122.87 -128.73 16.09
N PHE A 440 -121.58 -128.44 16.27
CA PHE A 440 -120.81 -128.70 17.50
C PHE A 440 -120.18 -127.38 18.01
N PRO A 441 -119.92 -127.22 19.32
CA PRO A 441 -120.19 -128.17 20.40
C PRO A 441 -121.69 -128.38 20.63
N MET A 442 -122.07 -129.59 21.05
CA MET A 442 -123.47 -129.94 21.34
C MET A 442 -123.60 -130.51 22.75
N THR A 443 -124.66 -130.10 23.44
CA THR A 443 -124.97 -130.49 24.83
C THR A 443 -126.25 -131.31 24.84
N CYS A 444 -126.19 -132.52 25.39
CA CYS A 444 -127.34 -133.42 25.51
C CYS A 444 -127.61 -133.76 26.98
N ASP A 445 -128.88 -133.93 27.34
CA ASP A 445 -129.27 -134.51 28.64
C ASP A 445 -129.20 -136.03 28.59
N ILE A 446 -128.77 -136.67 29.69
CA ILE A 446 -128.61 -138.12 29.78
C ILE A 446 -129.72 -138.70 30.66
N GLN A 447 -130.56 -139.57 30.08
CA GLN A 447 -131.62 -140.25 30.81
C GLN A 447 -131.30 -141.76 30.86
N LYS A 448 -130.87 -142.25 32.03
CA LYS A 448 -130.62 -143.69 32.26
C LYS A 448 -131.93 -144.50 32.08
N THR A 449 -131.81 -145.68 31.49
CA THR A 449 -132.88 -146.67 31.25
C THR A 449 -132.38 -148.06 31.69
N GLU A 450 -133.26 -149.04 31.91
CA GLU A 450 -132.86 -150.34 32.48
C GLU A 450 -131.71 -151.04 31.71
N ASP A 451 -131.72 -150.99 30.37
CA ASP A 451 -130.68 -151.61 29.52
C ASP A 451 -129.62 -150.62 28.98
N GLY A 452 -129.56 -149.37 29.46
CA GLY A 452 -128.69 -148.35 28.84
C GLY A 452 -129.07 -146.90 29.10
N PHE A 453 -128.96 -146.02 28.11
CA PHE A 453 -129.34 -144.60 28.27
C PHE A 453 -130.00 -144.00 27.01
N ARG A 454 -130.67 -142.85 27.19
CA ARG A 454 -131.23 -142.01 26.13
C ARG A 454 -130.60 -140.62 26.17
N LEU A 455 -130.55 -139.96 25.03
CA LEU A 455 -130.14 -138.56 24.91
C LEU A 455 -131.37 -137.68 24.69
N ALA A 456 -131.58 -136.70 25.56
CA ALA A 456 -132.64 -135.70 25.43
C ALA A 456 -132.07 -134.36 24.93
N PRO A 457 -132.83 -133.63 24.08
CA PRO A 457 -132.35 -132.36 23.54
C PRO A 457 -132.34 -131.24 24.59
N VAL A 458 -131.19 -130.57 24.72
CA VAL A 458 -130.98 -129.40 25.59
C VAL A 458 -130.59 -128.22 24.70
N GLY A 459 -131.13 -127.01 24.96
CA GLY A 459 -130.77 -125.80 24.22
C GLY A 459 -131.07 -125.81 22.70
N GLY A 460 -131.79 -126.82 22.21
CA GLY A 460 -132.02 -127.05 20.77
C GLY A 460 -131.04 -128.02 20.10
N THR A 461 -129.96 -128.44 20.78
CA THR A 461 -129.05 -129.49 20.30
C THR A 461 -129.60 -130.90 20.59
N CYS A 462 -129.05 -131.91 19.91
CA CYS A 462 -129.37 -133.34 20.09
C CYS A 462 -130.80 -133.79 19.74
N GLN A 463 -131.55 -133.04 18.92
CA GLN A 463 -132.92 -133.41 18.50
C GLN A 463 -132.98 -134.75 17.73
N GLU A 464 -131.95 -135.09 16.94
CA GLU A 464 -131.90 -136.30 16.11
C GLU A 464 -131.86 -137.61 16.93
N PHE A 465 -131.54 -137.55 18.23
CA PHE A 465 -131.48 -138.71 19.13
C PHE A 465 -132.72 -138.89 20.02
N ARG A 466 -133.77 -138.09 19.80
CA ARG A 466 -135.00 -138.16 20.60
C ARG A 466 -135.62 -139.57 20.50
N ASP A 467 -136.01 -140.12 21.64
CA ASP A 467 -136.59 -141.46 21.81
C ASP A 467 -135.68 -142.66 21.46
N VAL A 468 -134.42 -142.41 21.08
CA VAL A 468 -133.42 -143.45 20.78
C VAL A 468 -132.74 -143.95 22.06
N THR A 469 -132.86 -145.25 22.36
CA THR A 469 -132.16 -145.90 23.48
C THR A 469 -130.83 -146.53 23.02
N PHE A 470 -129.72 -146.12 23.64
CA PHE A 470 -128.38 -146.67 23.49
C PHE A 470 -128.14 -147.80 24.49
N ARG A 471 -127.85 -149.00 24.00
CA ARG A 471 -127.56 -150.19 24.82
C ARG A 471 -126.07 -150.59 24.77
N PRO A 472 -125.45 -151.05 25.87
CA PRO A 472 -124.09 -151.58 25.84
C PRO A 472 -124.02 -152.85 24.98
N GLY A 473 -123.11 -152.89 24.00
CA GLY A 473 -122.97 -154.04 23.09
C GLY A 473 -122.35 -153.71 21.73
N TRP A 474 -121.82 -154.74 21.05
CA TRP A 474 -121.10 -154.67 19.76
C TRP A 474 -122.02 -154.70 18.53
#